data_AF-A0A4W5RP66-F1
#
_entry.id   AF-A0A4W5RP66-F1
#
_cell.length_a   1.000
_cell.length_b   1.000
_cell.length_c   1.000
_cell.angle_alpha   90.00
_cell.angle_beta   90.00
_cell.angle_gamma   90.00
#
_symmetry.space_group_name_H-M   'P 1'
#
loop_
_entity.id
_entity.type
_entity.pdbx_description
1 polymer ?
#
loop_
_entity_poly.entity_id
_entity_poly.type
_entity_poly.pdbx_seq_one_letter_code
_entity_poly.pdbx_strand_id
1 'polypeptide(L)'
;MNQTSDFIFTGLPGECKLFNMETAVDKLEAMFQKAEADMEYMEKRLRLEFLTSAPENLAAEENPVKLLENLSAIKVRHAALCTQVQEIAAEQRQSMDSIRAHLDTTVQLVQQLQQTADVEIPPLTETEKESADFLGLLVNRNTAELLMSMEPSAQEQPPSSREGEFEELSEATLEAVPRSVHSNVKLADLNAFYKQLHEHFSLKKNSGGLSLQKMKQMNMKVSDAKLKTLQHLSVIELDKKGHVCLSF
;
A
#
# COMPACT_ATOMS: atom_id res chain seq x y z
N MET A 1 -35.83 -44.80 -90.81
CA MET A 1 -35.97 -43.34 -90.72
C MET A 1 -36.64 -43.02 -89.40
N ASN A 2 -35.90 -42.50 -88.43
CA ASN A 2 -36.24 -41.31 -87.66
C ASN A 2 -35.11 -41.04 -86.66
N GLN A 3 -34.56 -39.85 -86.78
CA GLN A 3 -33.43 -39.30 -86.04
C GLN A 3 -33.82 -39.09 -84.57
N THR A 4 -33.08 -39.70 -83.66
CA THR A 4 -32.93 -39.18 -82.30
C THR A 4 -31.82 -38.14 -82.37
N SER A 5 -32.19 -36.87 -82.43
CA SER A 5 -31.26 -35.75 -82.36
C SER A 5 -30.80 -35.60 -80.90
N ASP A 6 -29.67 -36.24 -80.58
CA ASP A 6 -28.93 -35.97 -79.36
C ASP A 6 -28.40 -34.53 -79.44
N PHE A 7 -29.06 -33.63 -78.73
CA PHE A 7 -28.52 -32.31 -78.42
C PHE A 7 -27.35 -32.51 -77.45
N ILE A 8 -26.15 -32.74 -77.98
CA ILE A 8 -24.92 -32.68 -77.21
C ILE A 8 -24.69 -31.21 -76.85
N PHE A 9 -24.90 -30.89 -75.57
CA PHE A 9 -24.51 -29.62 -74.97
C PHE A 9 -22.99 -29.52 -75.01
N THR A 10 -22.44 -28.88 -76.04
CA THR A 10 -21.02 -28.53 -76.14
C THR A 10 -20.75 -27.28 -75.29
N GLY A 11 -20.73 -27.43 -73.97
CA GLY A 11 -20.14 -26.42 -73.08
C GLY A 11 -18.61 -26.52 -73.15
N LEU A 12 -17.92 -25.42 -73.44
CA LEU A 12 -16.46 -25.38 -73.56
C LEU A 12 -15.80 -25.62 -72.18
N PRO A 13 -14.60 -26.25 -72.09
CA PRO A 13 -13.91 -26.54 -70.82
C PRO A 13 -13.61 -25.31 -69.94
N GLY A 14 -13.64 -24.09 -70.52
CA GLY A 14 -13.52 -22.82 -69.79
C GLY A 14 -14.80 -22.39 -69.07
N GLU A 15 -15.97 -22.69 -69.64
CA GLU A 15 -17.29 -22.33 -69.08
C GLU A 15 -17.59 -23.17 -67.83
N CYS A 16 -17.21 -24.46 -67.81
CA CYS A 16 -17.32 -25.29 -66.62
C CYS A 16 -16.43 -24.80 -65.46
N LYS A 17 -15.25 -24.22 -65.73
CA LYS A 17 -14.37 -23.66 -64.69
C LYS A 17 -14.89 -22.32 -64.15
N LEU A 18 -15.45 -21.49 -65.02
CA LEU A 18 -16.06 -20.22 -64.64
C LEU A 18 -17.29 -20.44 -63.75
N PHE A 19 -18.18 -21.37 -64.14
CA PHE A 19 -19.37 -21.75 -63.37
C PHE A 19 -19.02 -22.32 -61.98
N ASN A 20 -17.93 -23.08 -61.87
CA ASN A 20 -17.46 -23.61 -60.59
C ASN A 20 -16.89 -22.53 -59.66
N MET A 21 -16.23 -21.51 -60.20
CA MET A 21 -15.72 -20.38 -59.42
C MET A 21 -16.84 -19.43 -59.01
N GLU A 22 -17.78 -19.14 -59.91
CA GLU A 22 -18.99 -18.35 -59.64
C GLU A 22 -19.80 -18.97 -58.50
N THR A 23 -20.08 -20.28 -58.58
CA THR A 23 -20.78 -21.00 -57.51
C THR A 23 -20.03 -20.94 -56.16
N ALA A 24 -18.70 -21.01 -56.19
CA ALA A 24 -17.89 -20.91 -54.97
C ALA A 24 -17.90 -19.49 -54.37
N VAL A 25 -17.89 -18.46 -55.22
CA VAL A 25 -18.01 -17.05 -54.82
C VAL A 25 -19.39 -16.77 -54.26
N ASP A 26 -20.46 -17.21 -54.93
CA ASP A 26 -21.84 -17.06 -54.45
C ASP A 26 -22.04 -17.72 -53.09
N LYS A 27 -21.45 -18.91 -52.90
CA LYS A 27 -21.49 -19.61 -51.62
C LYS A 27 -20.72 -18.85 -50.54
N LEU A 28 -19.57 -18.27 -50.88
CA LEU A 28 -18.78 -17.49 -49.95
C LEU A 28 -19.49 -16.17 -49.59
N GLU A 29 -20.09 -15.50 -50.56
CA GLU A 29 -20.91 -14.31 -50.36
C GLU A 29 -22.10 -14.62 -49.45
N ALA A 30 -22.81 -15.73 -49.70
CA ALA A 30 -23.90 -16.18 -48.83
C ALA A 30 -23.43 -16.46 -47.40
N MET A 31 -22.23 -17.02 -47.23
CA MET A 31 -21.64 -17.21 -45.89
C MET A 31 -21.30 -15.88 -45.21
N PHE A 32 -20.78 -14.90 -45.94
CA PHE A 32 -20.51 -13.56 -45.42
C PHE A 32 -21.79 -12.82 -45.07
N GLN A 33 -22.79 -12.80 -45.95
CA GLN A 33 -24.11 -12.21 -45.69
C GLN A 33 -24.76 -12.84 -44.45
N LYS A 34 -24.66 -14.17 -44.31
CA LYS A 34 -25.14 -14.86 -43.11
C LYS A 34 -24.36 -14.46 -41.86
N ALA A 35 -23.03 -14.41 -41.92
CA ALA A 35 -22.20 -14.03 -40.78
C ALA A 35 -22.47 -12.58 -40.33
N GLU A 36 -22.69 -11.67 -41.28
CA GLU A 36 -23.07 -10.28 -41.02
C GLU A 36 -24.45 -10.21 -40.35
N ALA A 37 -25.45 -10.90 -40.89
CA ALA A 37 -26.79 -10.96 -40.31
C ALA A 37 -26.78 -11.59 -38.89
N ASP A 38 -25.99 -12.64 -38.67
CA ASP A 38 -25.83 -13.27 -37.35
C ASP A 38 -25.21 -12.30 -36.33
N MET A 39 -24.20 -11.52 -36.74
CA MET A 39 -23.57 -10.51 -35.89
C MET A 39 -24.53 -9.36 -35.56
N GLU A 40 -25.27 -8.86 -36.55
CA GLU A 40 -26.27 -7.81 -36.34
C GLU A 40 -27.39 -8.29 -35.39
N TYR A 41 -27.83 -9.54 -35.53
CA TYR A 41 -28.79 -10.13 -34.62
C TYR A 41 -28.26 -10.21 -33.18
N MET A 42 -27.01 -10.66 -32.99
CA MET A 42 -26.38 -10.69 -31.67
C MET A 42 -26.27 -9.29 -31.06
N GLU A 43 -25.86 -8.28 -31.84
CA GLU A 43 -25.76 -6.90 -31.40
C GLU A 43 -27.12 -6.33 -30.96
N LYS A 44 -28.17 -6.54 -31.75
CA LYS A 44 -29.54 -6.12 -31.42
C LYS A 44 -30.05 -6.80 -30.17
N ARG A 45 -29.82 -8.11 -30.03
CA ARG A 45 -30.22 -8.87 -28.84
C ARG A 45 -29.50 -8.36 -27.58
N LEU A 46 -28.19 -8.16 -27.65
CA LEU A 46 -27.40 -7.63 -26.54
C LEU A 46 -27.86 -6.22 -26.14
N ARG A 47 -28.12 -5.33 -27.11
CA ARG A 47 -28.67 -3.99 -26.83
C ARG A 47 -30.01 -4.06 -26.12
N LEU A 48 -30.89 -4.94 -26.57
CA LEU A 48 -32.19 -5.14 -25.93
C LEU A 48 -32.03 -5.65 -24.51
N GLU A 49 -31.15 -6.64 -24.29
CA GLU A 49 -30.83 -7.14 -22.96
C GLU A 49 -30.32 -6.03 -22.05
N PHE A 50 -29.36 -5.20 -22.47
CA PHE A 50 -28.86 -4.08 -21.67
C PHE A 50 -29.92 -3.04 -21.31
N LEU A 51 -30.85 -2.73 -22.24
CA LEU A 51 -31.94 -1.78 -21.99
C LEU A 51 -33.01 -2.36 -21.06
N THR A 52 -33.27 -3.66 -21.15
CA THR A 52 -34.32 -4.35 -20.37
C THR A 52 -33.81 -4.84 -19.02
N SER A 53 -32.51 -5.09 -18.89
CA SER A 53 -31.87 -5.54 -17.66
C SER A 53 -31.42 -4.40 -16.74
N ALA A 54 -31.61 -3.13 -17.12
CA ALA A 54 -31.21 -2.00 -16.29
C ALA A 54 -32.07 -1.98 -15.01
N PRO A 55 -31.51 -2.28 -13.82
CA PRO A 55 -32.23 -2.00 -12.59
C PRO A 55 -32.46 -0.48 -12.52
N GLU A 56 -33.65 -0.06 -12.10
CA GLU A 56 -34.13 1.34 -12.03
C GLU A 56 -33.24 2.28 -11.18
N ASN A 57 -32.09 1.79 -10.69
CA ASN A 57 -31.23 2.46 -9.72
C ASN A 57 -29.72 2.31 -10.04
N LEU A 58 -29.34 2.12 -11.31
CA LEU A 58 -27.94 2.30 -11.72
C LEU A 58 -27.56 3.78 -11.64
N ALA A 59 -27.20 4.21 -10.43
CA ALA A 59 -26.58 5.50 -10.22
C ALA A 59 -25.36 5.64 -11.15
N ALA A 60 -25.11 6.85 -11.64
CA ALA A 60 -24.03 7.18 -12.58
C ALA A 60 -22.60 6.81 -12.12
N GLU A 61 -22.46 6.20 -10.93
CA GLU A 61 -21.25 5.71 -10.29
C GLU A 61 -20.67 4.43 -10.92
N GLU A 62 -21.48 3.62 -11.61
CA GLU A 62 -21.00 2.34 -12.18
C GLU A 62 -20.43 2.45 -13.61
N ASN A 63 -20.39 3.65 -14.20
CA ASN A 63 -19.83 3.82 -15.53
C ASN A 63 -18.29 3.64 -15.50
N PRO A 64 -17.73 2.59 -16.15
CA PRO A 64 -16.30 2.30 -16.09
C PRO A 64 -15.44 3.41 -16.73
N VAL A 65 -15.97 4.14 -17.72
CA VAL A 65 -15.27 5.25 -18.36
C VAL A 65 -15.11 6.41 -17.38
N LYS A 66 -16.20 6.80 -16.70
CA LYS A 66 -16.15 7.86 -15.68
C LYS A 66 -15.29 7.47 -14.48
N LEU A 67 -15.34 6.19 -14.08
CA LEU A 67 -14.49 5.68 -13.00
C LEU A 67 -13.00 5.78 -13.36
N LEU A 68 -12.64 5.47 -14.61
CA LEU A 68 -11.25 5.58 -15.07
C LEU A 68 -10.77 7.04 -15.11
N GLU A 69 -11.62 7.96 -15.56
CA GLU A 69 -11.34 9.40 -15.52
C GLU A 69 -11.11 9.87 -14.07
N ASN A 70 -12.01 9.53 -13.15
CA ASN A 70 -11.88 9.86 -11.73
C ASN A 70 -10.60 9.28 -11.12
N LEU A 71 -10.27 8.02 -11.43
CA LEU A 71 -9.06 7.36 -10.95
C LEU A 71 -7.81 8.10 -11.45
N SER A 72 -7.78 8.49 -12.73
CA SER A 72 -6.65 9.25 -13.28
C SER A 72 -6.49 10.61 -12.59
N ALA A 73 -7.58 11.33 -12.34
CA ALA A 73 -7.56 12.59 -11.61
C ALA A 73 -7.05 12.42 -10.17
N ILE A 74 -7.46 11.35 -9.47
CA ILE A 74 -6.99 11.02 -8.13
C ILE A 74 -5.49 10.73 -8.13
N LYS A 75 -4.99 9.95 -9.09
CA LYS A 75 -3.55 9.66 -9.22
C LYS A 75 -2.71 10.93 -9.39
N VAL A 76 -3.18 11.86 -10.24
CA VAL A 76 -2.48 13.14 -10.46
C VAL A 76 -2.46 13.97 -9.18
N ARG A 77 -3.58 14.10 -8.47
CA ARG A 77 -3.63 14.84 -7.20
C ARG A 77 -2.74 14.22 -6.14
N HIS A 78 -2.72 12.90 -6.04
CA HIS A 78 -1.85 12.18 -5.11
C HIS A 78 -0.38 12.45 -5.41
N ALA A 79 0.04 12.34 -6.67
CA ALA A 79 1.41 12.64 -7.06
C ALA A 79 1.81 14.09 -6.71
N ALA A 80 0.94 15.06 -7.01
CA ALA A 80 1.18 16.46 -6.65
C ALA A 80 1.31 16.68 -5.14
N LEU A 81 0.47 16.01 -4.34
CA LEU A 81 0.53 16.08 -2.87
C LEU A 81 1.82 15.47 -2.33
N CYS A 82 2.26 14.33 -2.87
CA CYS A 82 3.53 13.71 -2.49
C CYS A 82 4.71 14.65 -2.74
N THR A 83 4.74 15.31 -3.91
CA THR A 83 5.77 16.30 -4.23
C THR A 83 5.74 17.48 -3.26
N GLN A 84 4.57 18.06 -2.98
CA GLN A 84 4.44 19.17 -2.02
C GLN A 84 4.91 18.79 -0.61
N VAL A 85 4.56 17.60 -0.13
CA VAL A 85 5.01 17.13 1.19
C VAL A 85 6.53 16.95 1.23
N GLN A 86 7.13 16.44 0.15
CA GLN A 86 8.59 16.31 0.06
C GLN A 86 9.30 17.67 0.06
N GLU A 87 8.77 18.65 -0.68
CA GLU A 87 9.30 20.02 -0.71
C GLU A 87 9.21 20.67 0.67
N ILE A 88 8.05 20.60 1.33
CA ILE A 88 7.85 21.15 2.69
C ILE A 88 8.82 20.48 3.68
N ALA A 89 8.96 19.15 3.62
CA ALA A 89 9.87 18.44 4.51
C ALA A 89 11.33 18.84 4.28
N ALA A 90 11.73 19.07 3.02
CA ALA A 90 13.06 19.57 2.68
C ALA A 90 13.30 20.99 3.20
N GLU A 91 12.32 21.89 3.04
CA GLU A 91 12.39 23.27 3.54
C GLU A 91 12.42 23.31 5.08
N GLN A 92 11.60 22.49 5.76
CA GLN A 92 11.61 22.39 7.21
C GLN A 92 12.97 21.91 7.73
N ARG A 93 13.55 20.89 7.08
CA ARG A 93 14.89 20.41 7.42
C ARG A 93 15.93 21.52 7.22
N GLN A 94 15.93 22.19 6.07
CA GLN A 94 16.86 23.27 5.79
C GLN A 94 16.72 24.44 6.79
N SER A 95 15.49 24.79 7.15
CA SER A 95 15.20 25.82 8.14
C SER A 95 15.75 25.44 9.52
N MET A 96 15.49 24.21 9.97
CA MET A 96 16.02 23.69 11.25
C MET A 96 17.55 23.63 11.26
N ASP A 97 18.17 23.19 10.16
CA ASP A 97 19.63 23.15 10.02
C ASP A 97 20.23 24.57 10.08
N SER A 98 19.57 25.57 9.47
CA SER A 98 19.96 26.97 9.52
C SER A 98 19.85 27.57 10.93
N ILE A 99 18.74 27.30 11.63
CA ILE A 99 18.52 27.73 13.01
C ILE A 99 19.61 27.14 13.91
N ARG A 100 19.89 25.84 13.78
CA ARG A 100 20.95 25.17 14.54
C ARG A 100 22.30 25.83 14.31
N ALA A 101 22.70 26.05 13.06
CA ALA A 101 23.97 26.67 12.73
C ALA A 101 24.11 28.10 13.31
N HIS A 102 23.03 28.89 13.26
CA HIS A 102 23.01 30.23 13.85
C HIS A 102 23.11 30.21 15.38
N LEU A 103 22.39 29.29 16.04
CA LEU A 103 22.45 29.13 17.48
C LEU A 103 23.83 28.64 17.93
N ASP A 104 24.42 27.65 17.27
CA ASP A 104 25.79 27.17 17.56
C ASP A 104 26.80 28.31 17.46
N THR A 105 26.72 29.13 16.40
CA THR A 105 27.60 30.30 16.23
C THR A 105 27.41 31.32 17.36
N THR A 106 26.16 31.57 17.76
CA THR A 106 25.84 32.51 18.84
C THR A 106 26.36 32.01 20.18
N VAL A 107 26.17 30.72 20.49
CA VAL A 107 26.67 30.08 21.70
C VAL A 107 28.20 30.17 21.76
N GLN A 108 28.90 29.89 20.65
CA GLN A 108 30.35 30.03 20.57
C GLN A 108 30.79 31.47 20.84
N LEU A 109 30.16 32.47 20.21
CA LEU A 109 30.50 33.88 20.42
C LEU A 109 30.29 34.32 21.87
N VAL A 110 29.15 33.94 22.45
CA VAL A 110 28.82 34.25 23.84
C VAL A 110 29.84 33.62 24.79
N GLN A 111 30.26 32.39 24.54
CA GLN A 111 31.29 31.72 25.32
C GLN A 111 32.66 32.41 25.22
N GLN A 112 33.04 32.89 24.03
CA GLN A 112 34.28 33.67 23.86
C GLN A 112 34.25 34.99 24.65
N LEU A 113 33.11 35.68 24.65
CA LEU A 113 32.95 36.92 25.43
C LEU A 113 33.00 36.66 26.94
N GLN A 114 32.39 35.57 27.42
CA GLN A 114 32.45 35.15 28.82
C GLN A 114 33.90 34.87 29.26
N GLN A 115 34.65 34.12 28.45
CA GLN A 115 36.07 33.83 28.70
C GLN A 115 36.90 35.12 28.75
N THR A 116 36.61 36.08 27.88
CA THR A 116 37.34 37.37 27.84
C THR A 116 36.99 38.27 29.03
N ALA A 117 35.74 38.23 29.51
CA ALA A 117 35.25 39.03 30.63
C ALA A 117 35.48 38.38 32.01
N ASP A 118 36.00 37.16 32.06
CA ASP A 118 36.22 36.35 33.28
C ASP A 118 34.94 36.20 34.13
N VAL A 119 33.80 35.97 33.46
CA VAL A 119 32.50 35.80 34.11
C VAL A 119 32.14 34.31 34.13
N GLU A 120 32.06 33.72 35.33
CA GLU A 120 31.53 32.36 35.51
C GLU A 120 30.00 32.37 35.46
N ILE A 121 29.42 31.54 34.60
CA ILE A 121 27.97 31.34 34.50
C ILE A 121 27.61 29.96 35.05
N PRO A 122 26.50 29.84 35.80
CA PRO A 122 25.99 28.56 36.25
C PRO A 122 25.79 27.58 35.08
N PRO A 123 25.94 26.26 35.33
CA PRO A 123 25.64 25.25 34.32
C PRO A 123 24.16 25.33 33.91
N LEU A 124 23.87 24.94 32.67
CA LEU A 124 22.50 24.90 32.16
C LEU A 124 21.61 24.05 33.06
N THR A 125 20.40 24.53 33.28
CA THR A 125 19.34 23.79 33.96
C THR A 125 18.93 22.57 33.12
N GLU A 126 18.33 21.58 33.77
CA GLU A 126 17.87 20.35 33.11
C GLU A 126 16.96 20.64 31.92
N THR A 127 16.01 21.56 32.08
CA THR A 127 15.09 22.00 31.02
C THR A 127 15.79 22.66 29.83
N GLU A 128 16.86 23.43 30.08
CA GLU A 128 17.63 24.06 29.01
C GLU A 128 18.51 23.04 28.28
N LYS A 129 19.03 22.04 29.01
CA LYS A 129 19.79 20.94 28.43
C LYS A 129 18.92 20.07 27.53
N GLU A 130 17.72 19.70 27.97
CA GLU A 130 16.73 19.00 27.14
C GLU A 130 16.37 19.79 25.88
N SER A 131 16.22 21.11 26.01
CA SER A 131 15.94 22.00 24.88
C SER A 131 17.10 22.06 23.88
N ALA A 132 18.35 22.09 24.39
CA ALA A 132 19.55 22.05 23.55
C ALA A 132 19.70 20.71 22.82
N ASP A 133 19.44 19.59 23.51
CA ASP A 133 19.46 18.25 22.94
C ASP A 133 18.37 18.07 21.87
N PHE A 134 17.16 18.59 22.11
CA PHE A 134 16.07 18.59 21.12
C PHE A 134 16.45 19.36 19.84
N LEU A 135 17.14 20.49 20.00
CA LEU A 135 17.63 21.29 18.87
C LEU A 135 18.90 20.69 18.23
N GLY A 136 19.53 19.71 18.87
CA GLY A 136 20.78 19.08 18.43
C GLY A 136 21.99 20.02 18.50
N LEU A 137 22.01 20.94 19.48
CA LEU A 137 23.09 21.91 19.67
C LEU A 137 24.25 21.29 20.45
N LEU A 138 25.47 21.59 20.04
CA LEU A 138 26.67 21.13 20.74
C LEU A 138 27.08 22.19 21.79
N VAL A 139 26.28 22.32 22.84
CA VAL A 139 26.64 23.19 23.96
C VAL A 139 27.72 22.50 24.77
N ASN A 140 28.91 23.09 24.79
CA ASN A 140 30.11 22.53 25.40
C ASN A 140 29.83 21.86 26.75
N ARG A 141 29.89 20.52 26.78
CA ARG A 141 30.20 19.77 28.01
C ARG A 141 31.59 20.23 28.42
N ASN A 142 31.67 20.88 29.57
CA ASN A 142 32.93 21.39 30.10
C ASN A 142 34.06 20.36 30.00
N THR A 143 35.21 20.89 29.60
CA THR A 143 36.53 20.28 29.48
C THR A 143 37.04 19.62 30.77
N ALA A 144 36.51 18.43 31.09
CA ALA A 144 37.04 17.57 32.16
C ALA A 144 36.99 16.05 31.87
N GLU A 145 36.23 15.59 30.87
CA GLU A 145 36.04 14.14 30.65
C GLU A 145 36.78 13.54 29.43
N LEU A 146 37.54 14.34 28.66
CA LEU A 146 38.29 13.82 27.50
C LEU A 146 39.60 13.09 27.88
N LEU A 147 39.92 12.92 29.17
CA LEU A 147 41.20 12.32 29.59
C LEU A 147 41.09 11.07 30.48
N MET A 148 39.92 10.47 30.64
CA MET A 148 39.80 9.20 31.34
C MET A 148 38.92 8.21 30.57
N SER A 149 39.51 7.58 29.57
CA SER A 149 39.72 6.12 29.56
C SER A 149 40.11 5.66 28.15
N MET A 150 41.37 5.89 27.76
CA MET A 150 42.05 4.92 26.91
C MET A 150 42.60 3.85 27.83
N GLU A 151 41.99 2.67 27.83
CA GLU A 151 42.77 1.45 27.70
C GLU A 151 41.96 0.30 27.08
N PRO A 152 42.66 -0.66 26.43
CA PRO A 152 42.09 -1.58 25.45
C PRO A 152 41.93 -3.01 26.00
N SER A 153 40.84 -3.70 25.68
CA SER A 153 40.90 -5.13 25.31
C SER A 153 39.53 -5.72 25.01
N ALA A 154 39.47 -6.32 23.82
CA ALA A 154 38.88 -7.61 23.49
C ALA A 154 37.60 -8.03 24.23
N GLN A 155 36.47 -7.95 23.52
CA GLN A 155 35.70 -9.12 23.06
C GLN A 155 34.41 -8.61 22.39
N GLU A 156 34.40 -8.55 21.06
CA GLU A 156 33.14 -8.57 20.31
C GLU A 156 32.54 -9.96 20.46
N GLN A 157 31.67 -10.10 21.47
CA GLN A 157 30.55 -11.03 21.39
C GLN A 157 29.30 -10.25 20.97
N PRO A 158 28.51 -10.80 20.04
CA PRO A 158 27.29 -10.16 19.57
C PRO A 158 26.31 -10.03 20.74
N PRO A 159 25.56 -8.91 20.88
CA PRO A 159 24.45 -8.90 21.80
C PRO A 159 23.42 -9.92 21.30
N SER A 160 23.39 -11.01 22.04
CA SER A 160 22.42 -12.09 22.00
C SER A 160 21.00 -11.57 22.17
N SER A 161 20.11 -12.13 21.37
CA SER A 161 18.71 -12.45 21.67
C SER A 161 18.22 -12.02 23.06
N ARG A 162 17.39 -10.98 23.12
CA ARG A 162 16.44 -10.79 24.22
C ARG A 162 15.07 -11.27 23.75
N GLU A 163 14.71 -12.43 24.26
CA GLU A 163 13.38 -13.03 24.15
C GLU A 163 12.35 -12.19 24.92
N GLY A 164 11.25 -11.80 24.25
CA GLY A 164 9.92 -11.91 24.83
C GLY A 164 9.33 -10.75 25.65
N GLU A 165 9.81 -9.52 25.53
CA GLU A 165 9.07 -8.38 26.10
C GLU A 165 7.93 -7.96 25.16
N PHE A 166 6.68 -8.18 25.60
CA PHE A 166 5.49 -7.71 24.90
C PHE A 166 5.46 -6.18 24.90
N GLU A 167 5.68 -5.59 23.73
CA GLU A 167 5.55 -4.15 23.53
C GLU A 167 4.09 -3.78 23.24
N GLU A 168 3.48 -3.02 24.14
CA GLU A 168 2.09 -2.56 23.98
C GLU A 168 1.99 -1.48 22.89
N LEU A 169 0.92 -1.50 22.07
CA LEU A 169 0.75 -0.47 21.04
C LEU A 169 0.40 0.86 21.70
N SER A 170 1.08 1.93 21.28
CA SER A 170 0.82 3.28 21.74
C SER A 170 -0.27 3.95 20.91
N GLU A 171 -0.85 5.03 21.44
CA GLU A 171 -1.84 5.84 20.70
C GLU A 171 -1.23 6.42 19.41
N ALA A 172 0.07 6.74 19.43
CA ALA A 172 0.80 7.19 18.26
C ALA A 172 0.88 6.14 17.15
N THR A 173 1.06 4.84 17.50
CA THR A 173 1.06 3.78 16.49
C THR A 173 -0.33 3.51 15.94
N LEU A 174 -1.40 3.68 16.73
CA LEU A 174 -2.78 3.56 16.25
C LEU A 174 -3.18 4.68 15.29
N GLU A 175 -2.81 5.94 15.56
CA GLU A 175 -3.07 7.09 14.68
C GLU A 175 -2.27 7.04 13.36
N ALA A 176 -1.16 6.29 13.32
CA ALA A 176 -0.43 6.03 12.08
C ALA A 176 -1.24 5.13 11.10
N VAL A 177 -2.23 4.38 11.60
CA VAL A 177 -3.13 3.57 10.78
C VAL A 177 -4.27 4.45 10.25
N PRO A 178 -4.61 4.42 8.95
CA PRO A 178 -5.72 5.19 8.41
C PRO A 178 -7.03 4.96 9.17
N ARG A 179 -7.78 6.04 9.46
CA ARG A 179 -9.08 5.98 10.16
C ARG A 179 -10.09 5.07 9.47
N SER A 180 -10.03 4.94 8.14
CA SER A 180 -10.84 3.99 7.38
C SER A 180 -10.63 2.52 7.77
N VAL A 181 -9.49 2.19 8.38
CA VAL A 181 -9.11 0.84 8.82
C VAL A 181 -9.40 0.64 10.31
N HIS A 182 -9.08 1.62 11.16
CA HIS A 182 -9.23 1.47 12.61
C HIS A 182 -10.51 2.09 13.22
N SER A 183 -11.33 2.82 12.45
CA SER A 183 -12.41 3.75 12.87
C SER A 183 -13.21 3.43 14.13
N ASN A 184 -13.48 2.16 14.42
CA ASN A 184 -14.32 1.72 15.53
C ASN A 184 -13.55 0.92 16.61
N VAL A 185 -12.22 0.88 16.53
CA VAL A 185 -11.35 0.09 17.41
C VAL A 185 -10.78 1.00 18.50
N LYS A 186 -11.10 0.70 19.76
CA LYS A 186 -10.50 1.36 20.92
C LYS A 186 -9.10 0.78 21.18
N LEU A 187 -8.12 1.62 21.50
CA LEU A 187 -6.74 1.19 21.77
C LEU A 187 -6.66 0.12 22.88
N ALA A 188 -7.38 0.31 23.99
CA ALA A 188 -7.44 -0.67 25.08
C ALA A 188 -8.01 -2.03 24.63
N ASP A 189 -9.02 -2.03 23.76
CA ASP A 189 -9.62 -3.26 23.22
C ASP A 189 -8.73 -3.94 22.17
N LEU A 190 -7.83 -3.19 21.52
CA LEU A 190 -6.84 -3.67 20.57
C LEU A 190 -5.63 -4.28 21.28
N ASN A 191 -5.09 -3.59 22.29
CA ASN A 191 -3.97 -4.07 23.10
C ASN A 191 -4.34 -5.31 23.90
N ALA A 192 -5.54 -5.35 24.49
CA ALA A 192 -6.03 -6.56 25.16
C ALA A 192 -6.12 -7.75 24.19
N PHE A 193 -6.51 -7.51 22.94
CA PHE A 193 -6.59 -8.54 21.90
C PHE A 193 -5.21 -8.98 21.41
N TYR A 194 -4.29 -8.04 21.19
CA TYR A 194 -2.91 -8.33 20.81
C TYR A 194 -2.16 -9.11 21.91
N LYS A 195 -2.36 -8.73 23.18
CA LYS A 195 -1.79 -9.45 24.33
C LYS A 195 -2.26 -10.91 24.39
N GLN A 196 -3.55 -11.16 24.15
CA GLN A 196 -4.09 -12.53 24.08
C GLN A 196 -3.51 -13.35 22.93
N LEU A 197 -3.23 -12.72 21.78
CA LEU A 197 -2.54 -13.38 20.66
C LEU A 197 -1.10 -13.71 21.05
N HIS A 198 -0.36 -12.72 21.56
CA HIS A 198 1.01 -12.88 22.01
C HIS A 198 1.14 -13.99 23.06
N GLU A 199 0.29 -13.99 24.09
CA GLU A 199 0.24 -15.06 25.10
C GLU A 199 -0.04 -16.44 24.48
N HIS A 200 -0.96 -16.54 23.50
CA HIS A 200 -1.27 -17.82 22.85
C HIS A 200 -0.06 -18.41 22.11
N PHE A 201 0.68 -17.58 21.37
CA PHE A 201 1.84 -18.01 20.61
C PHE A 201 3.07 -18.25 21.51
N SER A 202 3.25 -17.46 22.57
CA SER A 202 4.35 -17.58 23.53
C SER A 202 4.18 -18.76 24.50
N LEU A 203 2.97 -19.03 25.02
CA LEU A 203 2.73 -20.11 25.99
C LEU A 203 2.62 -21.50 25.36
N LYS A 204 2.12 -21.62 24.12
CA LYS A 204 1.86 -22.93 23.51
C LYS A 204 2.95 -23.43 22.56
N LYS A 205 4.02 -22.66 22.28
CA LYS A 205 5.03 -22.95 21.24
C LYS A 205 4.40 -23.44 19.91
N ASN A 206 3.19 -22.96 19.61
CA ASN A 206 2.44 -23.39 18.44
C ASN A 206 2.82 -22.48 17.28
N SER A 207 3.68 -22.99 16.38
CA SER A 207 4.07 -22.31 15.14
C SER A 207 2.99 -22.32 14.05
N GLY A 208 1.82 -22.91 14.32
CA GLY A 208 0.71 -22.99 13.39
C GLY A 208 -0.22 -21.79 13.50
N GLY A 209 -0.63 -21.23 12.34
CA GLY A 209 -1.58 -20.13 12.26
C GLY A 209 -2.88 -20.39 13.03
N LEU A 210 -3.43 -19.32 13.60
CA LEU A 210 -4.62 -19.35 14.45
C LEU A 210 -5.88 -19.03 13.65
N SER A 211 -6.87 -19.94 13.66
CA SER A 211 -8.13 -19.74 12.94
C SER A 211 -9.14 -18.89 13.72
N LEU A 212 -9.97 -18.14 12.98
CA LEU A 212 -11.06 -17.32 13.53
C LEU A 212 -12.01 -18.13 14.42
N GLN A 213 -12.29 -19.40 14.05
CA GLN A 213 -13.15 -20.29 14.83
C GLN A 213 -12.51 -20.65 16.18
N LYS A 214 -11.19 -20.92 16.19
CA LYS A 214 -10.44 -21.22 17.41
C LYS A 214 -10.32 -19.98 18.31
N MET A 215 -10.18 -18.78 17.75
CA MET A 215 -10.18 -17.53 18.50
C MET A 215 -11.51 -17.28 19.22
N LYS A 216 -12.64 -17.55 18.55
CA LYS A 216 -13.97 -17.47 19.17
C LYS A 216 -14.15 -18.50 20.30
N GLN A 217 -13.62 -19.71 20.14
CA GLN A 217 -13.61 -20.73 21.21
C GLN A 217 -12.77 -20.32 22.42
N MET A 218 -11.70 -19.53 22.21
CA MET A 218 -10.88 -18.95 23.28
C MET A 218 -11.47 -17.66 23.87
N ASN A 219 -12.74 -17.36 23.58
CA ASN A 219 -13.45 -16.17 24.06
C ASN A 219 -12.76 -14.84 23.69
N MET A 220 -12.01 -14.83 22.58
CA MET A 220 -11.37 -13.61 22.08
C MET A 220 -12.42 -12.74 21.39
N LYS A 221 -12.40 -11.44 21.66
CA LYS A 221 -13.26 -10.45 20.98
C LYS A 221 -12.69 -10.11 19.59
N VAL A 222 -12.83 -11.06 18.66
CA VAL A 222 -12.36 -10.94 17.28
C VAL A 222 -13.24 -9.95 16.51
N SER A 223 -12.61 -8.95 15.90
CA SER A 223 -13.24 -8.04 14.95
C SER A 223 -12.33 -7.90 13.73
N ASP A 224 -12.93 -7.86 12.54
CA ASP A 224 -12.22 -7.68 11.28
C ASP A 224 -11.38 -6.40 11.29
N ALA A 225 -11.90 -5.32 11.89
CA ALA A 225 -11.17 -4.07 12.06
C ALA A 225 -9.91 -4.24 12.94
N LYS A 226 -9.98 -5.01 14.03
CA LYS A 226 -8.81 -5.28 14.88
C LYS A 226 -7.72 -6.05 14.14
N LEU A 227 -8.12 -7.04 13.34
CA LEU A 227 -7.19 -7.84 12.53
C LEU A 227 -6.53 -6.97 11.46
N LYS A 228 -7.31 -6.16 10.74
CA LYS A 228 -6.78 -5.25 9.71
C LYS A 228 -5.86 -4.18 10.29
N THR A 229 -6.18 -3.64 11.46
CA THR A 229 -5.29 -2.68 12.16
C THR A 229 -3.96 -3.33 12.54
N LEU A 230 -3.98 -4.52 13.16
CA LEU A 230 -2.73 -5.22 13.53
C LEU A 230 -1.93 -5.67 12.28
N GLN A 231 -2.61 -6.04 11.20
CA GLN A 231 -1.98 -6.37 9.92
C GLN A 231 -1.29 -5.14 9.31
N HIS A 232 -1.94 -3.98 9.35
CA HIS A 232 -1.35 -2.73 8.85
C HIS A 232 -0.11 -2.33 9.66
N LEU A 233 -0.12 -2.60 10.96
CA LEU A 233 1.02 -2.40 11.86
C LEU A 233 2.12 -3.46 11.71
N SER A 234 1.95 -4.43 10.80
CA SER A 234 2.90 -5.53 10.57
C SER A 234 3.20 -6.35 11.83
N VAL A 235 2.23 -6.43 12.75
CA VAL A 235 2.30 -7.22 14.00
C VAL A 235 1.73 -8.63 13.80
N ILE A 236 0.84 -8.79 12.81
CA ILE A 236 0.29 -10.08 12.42
C ILE A 236 0.30 -10.25 10.90
N GLU A 237 0.41 -11.50 10.46
CA GLU A 237 0.20 -11.92 9.08
C GLU A 237 -1.02 -12.84 8.96
N LEU A 238 -1.69 -12.80 7.80
CA LEU A 238 -2.80 -13.69 7.48
C LEU A 238 -2.38 -14.65 6.36
N ASP A 239 -2.48 -15.96 6.60
CA ASP A 239 -2.17 -16.95 5.57
C ASP A 239 -3.25 -16.97 4.45
N LYS A 240 -2.97 -17.68 3.34
CA LYS A 240 -3.91 -17.84 2.21
C LYS A 240 -5.26 -18.50 2.60
N LYS A 241 -5.36 -19.05 3.80
CA LYS A 241 -6.55 -19.70 4.38
C LYS A 241 -7.21 -18.83 5.46
N GLY A 242 -6.70 -17.62 5.73
CA GLY A 242 -7.22 -16.68 6.72
C GLY A 242 -6.80 -16.96 8.16
N HIS A 243 -5.73 -17.72 8.39
CA HIS A 243 -5.17 -17.94 9.72
C HIS A 243 -4.21 -16.83 10.12
N VAL A 244 -4.31 -16.40 11.39
CA VAL A 244 -3.48 -15.34 11.98
C VAL A 244 -2.16 -15.93 12.48
N CYS A 245 -1.03 -15.37 12.07
CA CYS A 245 0.29 -15.64 12.61
C CYS A 245 0.87 -14.34 13.19
N LEU A 246 1.67 -14.42 14.26
CA LEU A 246 2.49 -13.28 14.66
C LEU A 246 3.70 -13.19 13.75
N SER A 247 4.01 -11.98 13.27
CA SER A 247 5.24 -11.69 12.54
C SER A 247 6.37 -11.52 13.57
N PHE A 248 7.15 -12.59 13.77
CA PHE A 248 8.43 -12.55 14.48
C PHE A 248 9.57 -12.80 13.49
#